data_AF-A0A4Q3GWH9-F1
#
_entry.id   AF-A0A4Q3GWH9-F1
#
_cell.length_a   1.000
_cell.length_b   1.000
_cell.length_c   1.000
_cell.angle_alpha   90.00
_cell.angle_beta   90.00
_cell.angle_gamma   90.00
#
_symmetry.space_group_name_H-M   'P 1'
#
loop_
_entity.id
_entity.type
_entity.pdbx_description
1 polymer ?
#
loop_
_entity_poly.entity_id
_entity_poly.type
_entity_poly.pdbx_seq_one_letter_code
_entity_poly.pdbx_strand_id
1 'polypeptide(L)'
;MLVVPVQALPQEMDPIPTETGQLGALTMKRNVTESELRDLAKTIADAKARASELESTISGIEKTTAGLREALVASAQKRKDLERQVIANEDRLKGLAGRETEVKTSLHARRGLLAEVLAALQRMGRNPPPALLVTPDDALSSVRSAILLGAVVPGIRGETEKLAADLEALSKVRQDIASERESYVKTMASAIEEEQKMTLLAAENDKLNVKNRAQLE
;
A
#
# COMPACT_ATOMS: atom_id res chain seq x y z
N MET A 1 16.92 -2.67 68.57
CA MET A 1 17.81 -1.82 67.75
C MET A 1 18.53 -2.73 66.76
N LEU A 2 18.64 -2.32 65.48
CA LEU A 2 19.22 -2.99 64.30
C LEU A 2 18.34 -4.09 63.65
N VAL A 3 17.46 -3.75 62.70
CA VAL A 3 17.67 -3.43 61.26
C VAL A 3 18.11 -4.67 60.46
N VAL A 4 17.16 -5.25 59.73
CA VAL A 4 17.39 -6.18 58.61
C VAL A 4 16.86 -5.48 57.35
N PRO A 5 17.62 -5.41 56.25
CA PRO A 5 17.24 -4.63 55.08
C PRO A 5 16.22 -5.39 54.22
N VAL A 6 15.19 -4.67 53.78
CA VAL A 6 14.24 -5.12 52.76
C VAL A 6 14.94 -5.03 51.41
N GLN A 7 15.19 -6.18 50.79
CA GLN A 7 15.59 -6.26 49.38
C GLN A 7 14.44 -5.76 48.51
N ALA A 8 14.66 -4.64 47.84
CA ALA A 8 13.78 -4.16 46.77
C ALA A 8 14.04 -5.03 45.51
N LEU A 9 13.03 -5.80 45.12
CA LEU A 9 12.97 -6.42 43.80
C LEU A 9 12.74 -5.31 42.75
N PRO A 10 13.49 -5.28 41.64
CA PRO A 10 13.24 -4.32 40.57
C PRO A 10 11.90 -4.66 39.90
N GLN A 11 10.96 -3.72 39.95
CA GLN A 11 9.77 -3.78 39.12
C GLN A 11 10.21 -3.51 37.67
N GLU A 12 10.21 -4.56 36.84
CA GLU A 12 10.17 -4.41 35.39
C GLU A 12 8.85 -3.71 35.03
N MET A 13 8.94 -2.40 34.83
CA MET A 13 7.92 -1.64 34.14
C MET A 13 7.95 -2.06 32.66
N ASP A 14 6.86 -2.67 32.19
CA ASP A 14 6.61 -2.81 30.76
C ASP A 14 6.76 -1.45 30.07
N PRO A 15 7.48 -1.37 28.93
CA PRO A 15 7.78 -0.09 28.30
C PRO A 15 6.49 0.53 27.74
N ILE A 16 6.14 1.70 28.29
CA ILE A 16 5.26 2.67 27.66
C ILE A 16 5.81 2.93 26.25
N PRO A 17 4.97 2.94 25.18
CA PRO A 17 5.45 3.18 23.82
C PRO A 17 6.03 4.59 23.74
N THR A 18 7.35 4.70 23.81
CA THR A 18 8.09 5.95 23.69
C THR A 18 7.99 6.49 22.27
N GLU A 19 7.87 7.81 22.13
CA GLU A 19 7.85 8.55 20.85
C GLU A 19 9.00 8.16 19.90
N THR A 20 10.10 7.66 20.46
CA THR A 20 11.26 7.09 19.75
C THR A 20 10.90 5.90 18.84
N GLY A 21 9.92 5.06 19.23
CA GLY A 21 9.46 3.94 18.41
C GLY A 21 8.58 4.37 17.23
N GLN A 22 7.78 5.44 17.41
CA GLN A 22 6.98 6.02 16.33
C GLN A 22 7.86 6.73 15.30
N LEU A 23 8.88 7.48 15.75
CA LEU A 23 9.89 8.08 14.88
C LEU A 23 10.67 7.02 14.09
N GLY A 24 11.05 5.90 14.71
CA GLY A 24 11.69 4.77 14.04
C GLY A 24 10.78 4.08 13.00
N ALA A 25 9.49 3.90 13.30
CA ALA A 25 8.54 3.34 12.34
C ALA A 25 8.27 4.28 11.15
N LEU A 26 8.29 5.60 11.39
CA LEU A 26 8.14 6.62 10.34
C LEU A 26 9.37 6.69 9.43
N THR A 27 10.58 6.59 9.98
CA THR A 27 11.81 6.55 9.18
C THR A 27 11.91 5.27 8.35
N MET A 28 11.53 4.12 8.90
CA MET A 28 11.45 2.88 8.11
C MET A 28 10.47 2.98 6.94
N LYS A 29 9.25 3.49 7.17
CA LYS A 29 8.27 3.71 6.09
C LYS A 29 8.80 4.64 5.01
N ARG A 30 9.44 5.74 5.41
CA ARG A 30 10.07 6.68 4.48
C ARG A 30 11.15 6.01 3.64
N ASN A 31 12.05 5.26 4.28
CA ASN A 31 13.13 4.57 3.58
C ASN A 31 12.60 3.53 2.57
N VAL A 32 11.54 2.80 2.91
CA VAL A 32 10.87 1.86 1.99
C VAL A 32 10.28 2.61 0.80
N THR A 33 9.53 3.70 1.03
CA THR A 33 8.98 4.51 -0.07
C THR A 33 10.07 5.15 -0.94
N GLU A 34 11.19 5.58 -0.35
CA GLU A 34 12.32 6.12 -1.10
C GLU A 34 13.01 5.04 -1.95
N SER A 35 13.12 3.80 -1.45
CA SER A 35 13.64 2.68 -2.22
C SER A 35 12.73 2.34 -3.39
N GLU A 36 11.43 2.19 -3.16
CA GLU A 36 10.44 1.89 -4.19
C GLU A 36 10.45 2.94 -5.31
N LEU A 37 10.54 4.23 -4.95
CA LEU A 37 10.65 5.32 -5.92
C LEU A 37 11.96 5.28 -6.72
N ARG A 38 13.08 4.92 -6.09
CA ARG A 38 14.37 4.75 -6.78
C ARG A 38 14.32 3.59 -7.77
N ASP A 39 13.74 2.47 -7.38
CA ASP A 39 13.60 1.29 -8.25
C ASP A 39 12.68 1.59 -9.45
N LEU A 40 11.61 2.36 -9.22
CA LEU A 40 10.76 2.90 -10.29
C LEU A 40 11.54 3.78 -11.25
N ALA A 41 12.27 4.77 -10.71
CA ALA A 41 13.03 5.71 -11.50
C ALA A 41 14.11 5.00 -12.31
N LYS A 42 14.76 3.99 -11.73
CA LYS A 42 15.71 3.14 -12.41
C LYS A 42 15.06 2.36 -13.56
N THR A 43 13.92 1.73 -13.32
CA THR A 43 13.19 0.99 -14.37
C THR A 43 12.83 1.88 -15.56
N ILE A 44 12.39 3.12 -15.29
CA ILE A 44 12.08 4.11 -16.33
C ILE A 44 13.36 4.57 -17.05
N ALA A 45 14.46 4.77 -16.34
CA ALA A 45 15.75 5.13 -16.93
C ALA A 45 16.31 4.00 -17.80
N ASP A 46 16.21 2.76 -17.34
CA ASP A 46 16.63 1.56 -18.07
C ASP A 46 15.81 1.40 -19.35
N ALA A 47 14.48 1.61 -19.28
CA ALA A 47 13.61 1.63 -20.46
C ALA A 47 14.06 2.67 -21.50
N LYS A 48 14.43 3.88 -21.04
CA LYS A 48 14.95 4.95 -21.91
C LYS A 48 16.31 4.60 -22.54
N ALA A 49 17.13 3.81 -21.84
CA ALA A 49 18.49 3.43 -22.27
C ALA A 49 18.50 2.31 -23.33
N ARG A 50 17.41 1.54 -23.48
CA ARG A 50 17.28 0.48 -24.51
C ARG A 50 17.17 1.00 -25.96
N ALA A 51 17.38 2.30 -26.18
CA ALA A 51 17.40 2.91 -27.50
C ALA A 51 18.35 2.21 -28.50
N SER A 52 19.52 1.74 -28.06
CA SER A 52 20.47 1.02 -28.93
C SER A 52 19.96 -0.37 -29.37
N GLU A 53 19.25 -1.09 -28.49
CA GLU A 53 18.60 -2.36 -28.82
C GLU A 53 17.45 -2.16 -29.81
N LEU A 54 16.72 -1.04 -29.69
CA LEU A 54 15.67 -0.65 -30.62
C LEU A 54 16.24 -0.36 -32.02
N GLU A 55 17.38 0.33 -32.11
CA GLU A 55 18.06 0.57 -33.39
C GLU A 55 18.46 -0.76 -34.08
N SER A 56 19.00 -1.72 -33.33
CA SER A 56 19.29 -3.05 -33.86
C SER A 56 18.03 -3.76 -34.35
N THR A 57 16.94 -3.67 -33.59
CA THR A 57 15.63 -4.24 -33.97
C THR A 57 15.10 -3.63 -35.26
N ILE A 58 15.23 -2.30 -35.43
CA ILE A 58 14.81 -1.59 -36.64
C ILE A 58 15.70 -1.96 -37.84
N SER A 59 17.00 -2.21 -37.63
CA SER A 59 17.90 -2.64 -38.70
C SER A 59 17.53 -4.00 -39.29
N GLY A 60 16.86 -4.85 -38.51
CA GLY A 60 16.32 -6.14 -38.96
C GLY A 60 14.97 -6.03 -39.69
N ILE A 61 14.31 -4.86 -39.67
CA ILE A 61 13.11 -4.61 -40.48
C ILE A 61 13.57 -4.45 -41.93
N GLU A 62 12.87 -5.09 -42.87
CA GLU A 62 13.10 -4.87 -44.30
C GLU A 62 12.98 -3.38 -44.60
N LYS A 63 14.08 -2.78 -45.08
CA LYS A 63 14.17 -1.35 -45.41
C LYS A 63 13.45 -1.04 -46.72
N THR A 64 12.16 -1.33 -46.75
CA THR A 64 11.22 -0.96 -47.82
C THR A 64 10.22 0.05 -47.27
N THR A 65 9.69 0.91 -48.14
CA THR A 65 8.64 1.87 -47.74
C THR A 65 7.40 1.17 -47.19
N ALA A 66 7.06 -0.01 -47.72
CA ALA A 66 5.93 -0.82 -47.28
C ALA A 66 6.19 -1.40 -45.87
N GLY A 67 7.34 -2.04 -45.65
CA GLY A 67 7.70 -2.63 -44.36
C GLY A 67 7.80 -1.59 -43.23
N LEU A 68 8.39 -0.42 -43.50
CA LEU A 68 8.47 0.66 -42.51
C LEU A 68 7.09 1.27 -42.21
N ARG A 69 6.19 1.37 -43.19
CA ARG A 69 4.81 1.86 -42.96
C ARG A 69 4.01 0.87 -42.12
N GLU A 70 4.13 -0.42 -42.39
CA GLU A 70 3.49 -1.47 -41.60
C GLU A 70 4.00 -1.45 -40.15
N ALA A 71 5.32 -1.36 -39.96
CA ALA A 71 5.92 -1.23 -38.63
C ALA A 71 5.45 0.02 -37.87
N LEU A 72 5.29 1.16 -38.55
CA LEU A 72 4.73 2.38 -37.97
C LEU A 72 3.27 2.22 -37.55
N VAL A 73 2.43 1.60 -38.37
CA VAL A 73 1.02 1.33 -38.04
C VAL A 73 0.91 0.37 -36.85
N ALA A 74 1.70 -0.70 -36.85
CA ALA A 74 1.75 -1.65 -35.75
C ALA A 74 2.22 -0.98 -34.44
N SER A 75 3.24 -0.11 -34.52
CA SER A 75 3.75 0.66 -33.38
C SER A 75 2.69 1.64 -32.85
N ALA A 76 1.99 2.36 -33.73
CA ALA A 76 0.91 3.26 -33.35
C ALA A 76 -0.26 2.52 -32.67
N GLN A 77 -0.64 1.34 -33.17
CA GLN A 77 -1.66 0.51 -32.55
C GLN A 77 -1.21 0.03 -31.16
N LYS A 78 0.02 -0.44 -31.04
CA LYS A 78 0.59 -0.87 -29.75
C LYS A 78 0.65 0.27 -28.74
N ARG A 79 1.04 1.48 -29.16
CA ARG A 79 1.02 2.67 -28.29
C ARG A 79 -0.38 2.96 -27.76
N LYS A 80 -1.39 2.93 -28.64
CA LYS A 80 -2.80 3.14 -28.25
C LYS A 80 -3.29 2.09 -27.24
N ASP A 81 -2.87 0.84 -27.41
CA ASP A 81 -3.24 -0.22 -26.46
C ASP A 81 -2.52 -0.07 -25.12
N LEU A 82 -1.26 0.37 -25.11
CA LEU A 82 -0.52 0.73 -23.90
C LEU A 82 -1.16 1.93 -23.19
N GLU A 83 -1.54 3.00 -23.90
CA GLU A 83 -2.25 4.15 -23.34
C GLU A 83 -3.56 3.73 -22.65
N ARG A 84 -4.34 2.83 -23.27
CA ARG A 84 -5.55 2.26 -22.65
C ARG A 84 -5.25 1.47 -21.38
N GLN A 85 -4.16 0.70 -21.37
CA GLN A 85 -3.74 -0.03 -20.19
C GLN A 85 -3.28 0.90 -19.06
N VAL A 86 -2.57 1.98 -19.37
CA VAL A 86 -2.19 3.01 -18.40
C VAL A 86 -3.44 3.57 -17.72
N ILE A 87 -4.44 4.00 -18.49
CA ILE A 87 -5.70 4.54 -17.96
C ILE A 87 -6.43 3.48 -17.10
N ALA A 88 -6.51 2.23 -17.56
CA ALA A 88 -7.15 1.16 -16.81
C ALA A 88 -6.44 0.89 -15.47
N ASN A 89 -5.10 0.90 -15.46
CA ASN A 89 -4.30 0.73 -14.25
C ASN A 89 -4.48 1.93 -13.29
N GLU A 90 -4.53 3.17 -13.80
CA GLU A 90 -4.82 4.35 -12.98
C GLU A 90 -6.19 4.26 -12.30
N ASP A 91 -7.22 3.84 -13.03
CA ASP A 91 -8.57 3.74 -12.48
C ASP A 91 -8.67 2.62 -11.44
N ARG A 92 -7.96 1.51 -11.65
CA ARG A 92 -7.82 0.44 -10.64
C ARG A 92 -7.11 0.95 -9.38
N LEU A 93 -6.01 1.70 -9.54
CA LEU A 93 -5.29 2.32 -8.41
C LEU A 93 -6.18 3.30 -7.63
N LYS A 94 -6.99 4.11 -8.31
CA LYS A 94 -7.98 5.00 -7.67
C LYS A 94 -9.02 4.20 -6.87
N GLY A 95 -9.57 3.14 -7.48
CA GLY A 95 -10.54 2.26 -6.80
C GLY A 95 -9.95 1.56 -5.57
N LEU A 96 -8.70 1.09 -5.69
CA LEU A 96 -7.94 0.50 -4.58
C LEU A 96 -7.65 1.51 -3.47
N ALA A 97 -7.27 2.75 -3.81
CA ALA A 97 -7.08 3.81 -2.84
C ALA A 97 -8.37 4.13 -2.10
N GLY A 98 -9.51 4.17 -2.80
CA GLY A 98 -10.83 4.30 -2.18
C GLY A 98 -11.11 3.19 -1.16
N ARG A 99 -10.92 1.92 -1.56
CA ARG A 99 -11.04 0.78 -0.64
C ARG A 99 -10.09 0.87 0.57
N GLU A 100 -8.86 1.31 0.37
CA GLU A 100 -7.91 1.48 1.49
C GLU A 100 -8.41 2.54 2.49
N THR A 101 -8.96 3.65 2.00
CA THR A 101 -9.52 4.69 2.86
C THR A 101 -10.75 4.24 3.64
N GLU A 102 -11.62 3.44 3.02
CA GLU A 102 -12.80 2.88 3.66
C GLU A 102 -12.42 1.93 4.80
N VAL A 103 -11.52 0.99 4.54
CA VAL A 103 -11.03 0.05 5.55
C VAL A 103 -10.32 0.79 6.69
N LYS A 104 -9.48 1.79 6.39
CA LYS A 104 -8.85 2.63 7.43
C LYS A 104 -9.90 3.34 8.30
N THR A 105 -10.96 3.85 7.68
CA THR A 105 -12.04 4.54 8.42
C THR A 105 -12.77 3.56 9.34
N SER A 106 -13.10 2.35 8.86
CA SER A 106 -13.68 1.28 9.70
C SER A 106 -12.77 0.94 10.89
N LEU A 107 -11.47 0.76 10.63
CA LEU A 107 -10.48 0.47 11.68
C LEU A 107 -10.39 1.58 12.73
N HIS A 108 -10.41 2.85 12.30
CA HIS A 108 -10.40 3.99 13.22
C HIS A 108 -11.66 4.04 14.08
N ALA A 109 -12.84 3.81 13.51
CA ALA A 109 -14.10 3.77 14.25
C ALA A 109 -14.11 2.63 15.30
N ARG A 110 -13.69 1.42 14.91
CA ARG A 110 -13.59 0.26 15.82
C ARG A 110 -12.59 0.49 16.94
N ARG A 111 -11.43 1.08 16.63
CA ARG A 111 -10.43 1.43 17.65
C ARG A 111 -10.98 2.43 18.66
N GLY A 112 -11.77 3.41 18.20
CA GLY A 112 -12.47 4.36 19.09
C GLY A 112 -13.43 3.65 20.03
N LEU A 113 -14.31 2.81 19.48
CA LEU A 113 -15.28 2.04 20.27
C LEU A 113 -14.60 1.12 21.30
N LEU A 114 -13.54 0.40 20.90
CA LEU A 114 -12.79 -0.44 21.84
C LEU A 114 -12.11 0.39 22.94
N ALA A 115 -11.57 1.56 22.61
CA ALA A 115 -10.98 2.46 23.61
C ALA A 115 -12.02 2.96 24.62
N GLU A 116 -13.23 3.31 24.17
CA GLU A 116 -14.33 3.71 25.05
C GLU A 116 -14.78 2.58 25.98
N VAL A 117 -14.95 1.36 25.43
CA VAL A 117 -15.32 0.18 26.22
C VAL A 117 -14.25 -0.13 27.26
N LEU A 118 -12.97 -0.13 26.87
CA LEU A 118 -11.86 -0.37 27.81
C LEU A 118 -11.77 0.72 28.88
N ALA A 119 -11.99 1.98 28.52
CA ALA A 119 -12.03 3.09 29.49
C ALA A 119 -13.19 2.93 30.49
N ALA A 120 -14.37 2.50 30.01
CA ALA A 120 -15.52 2.23 30.88
C ALA A 120 -15.25 1.06 31.86
N LEU A 121 -14.64 -0.03 31.38
CA LEU A 121 -14.25 -1.17 32.20
C LEU A 121 -13.17 -0.79 33.23
N GLN A 122 -12.16 -0.03 32.83
CA GLN A 122 -11.11 0.44 33.74
C GLN A 122 -11.67 1.38 34.81
N ARG A 123 -12.63 2.25 34.45
CA ARG A 123 -13.31 3.14 35.41
C ARG A 123 -14.14 2.36 36.42
N MET A 124 -14.84 1.31 35.99
CA MET A 124 -15.62 0.43 36.85
C MET A 124 -14.75 -0.38 37.81
N GLY A 125 -13.58 -0.86 37.34
CA GLY A 125 -12.61 -1.59 38.17
C GLY A 125 -11.84 -0.70 39.16
N ARG A 126 -11.64 0.59 38.85
CA ARG A 126 -10.86 1.52 39.69
C ARG A 126 -11.70 2.37 40.65
N ASN A 127 -12.94 2.67 40.30
CA ASN A 127 -13.90 3.40 41.14
C ASN A 127 -15.23 2.62 41.17
N PRO A 128 -15.33 1.51 41.93
CA PRO A 128 -16.62 0.90 42.20
C PRO A 128 -17.52 1.98 42.85
N PRO A 129 -18.83 2.03 42.51
CA PRO A 129 -19.73 3.06 43.01
C PRO A 129 -19.66 3.13 44.55
N PRO A 130 -19.69 4.34 45.15
CA PRO A 130 -19.45 4.52 46.58
C PRO A 130 -20.41 3.64 47.39
N ALA A 131 -19.84 2.81 48.26
CA ALA A 131 -20.53 1.85 49.13
C ALA A 131 -21.35 2.52 50.25
N LEU A 132 -22.05 3.61 49.95
CA LEU A 132 -22.86 4.32 50.92
C LEU A 132 -24.25 3.68 51.13
N LEU A 133 -24.55 2.54 50.47
CA LEU A 133 -25.69 1.67 50.78
C LEU A 133 -25.42 0.20 50.37
N VAL A 134 -24.42 -0.48 50.96
CA VAL A 134 -24.27 -1.94 50.82
C VAL A 134 -24.38 -2.61 52.18
N THR A 135 -25.43 -3.41 52.35
CA THR A 135 -25.71 -4.32 53.47
C THR A 135 -24.92 -5.64 53.32
N PRO A 136 -24.78 -6.49 54.37
CA PRO A 136 -23.78 -7.57 54.43
C PRO A 136 -24.05 -8.82 53.56
N ASP A 137 -24.50 -8.67 52.31
CA ASP A 137 -24.70 -9.77 51.33
C ASP A 137 -23.77 -9.65 50.08
N ASP A 138 -22.56 -9.13 50.32
CA ASP A 138 -21.57 -8.64 49.34
C ASP A 138 -21.05 -9.72 48.34
N ALA A 139 -21.23 -11.00 48.67
CA ALA A 139 -20.88 -12.11 47.80
C ALA A 139 -21.83 -12.25 46.59
N LEU A 140 -23.13 -12.01 46.79
CA LEU A 140 -24.14 -12.07 45.71
C LEU A 140 -23.99 -10.89 44.73
N SER A 141 -23.62 -9.72 45.25
CA SER A 141 -23.25 -8.52 44.48
C SER A 141 -22.04 -8.77 43.58
N SER A 142 -21.03 -9.47 44.10
CA SER A 142 -19.82 -9.86 43.36
C SER A 142 -20.11 -10.91 42.28
N VAL A 143 -20.95 -11.92 42.57
CA VAL A 143 -21.37 -12.91 41.57
C VAL A 143 -22.21 -12.25 40.47
N ARG A 144 -23.11 -11.31 40.81
CA ARG A 144 -23.94 -10.59 39.83
C ARG A 144 -23.08 -9.69 38.93
N SER A 145 -22.04 -9.07 39.48
CA SER A 145 -21.03 -8.31 38.72
C SER A 145 -20.18 -9.22 37.81
N ALA A 146 -19.79 -10.41 38.29
CA ALA A 146 -19.07 -11.41 37.50
C ALA A 146 -19.92 -11.98 36.35
N ILE A 147 -21.22 -12.16 36.55
CA ILE A 147 -22.18 -12.58 35.50
C ILE A 147 -22.34 -11.47 34.45
N LEU A 148 -22.44 -10.20 34.85
CA LEU A 148 -22.51 -9.06 33.91
C LEU A 148 -21.19 -8.87 33.13
N LEU A 149 -20.03 -9.07 33.76
CA LEU A 149 -18.74 -9.11 33.06
C LEU A 149 -18.66 -10.29 32.08
N GLY A 150 -19.19 -11.46 32.47
CA GLY A 150 -19.31 -12.64 31.61
C GLY A 150 -20.18 -12.43 30.37
N ALA A 151 -21.12 -11.48 30.40
CA ALA A 151 -21.96 -11.11 29.26
C ALA A 151 -21.27 -10.13 28.28
N VAL A 152 -20.25 -9.38 28.71
CA VAL A 152 -19.53 -8.39 27.89
C VAL A 152 -18.38 -9.01 27.10
N VAL A 153 -17.72 -10.04 27.66
CA VAL A 153 -16.58 -10.72 27.03
C VAL A 153 -16.90 -11.31 25.65
N PRO A 154 -18.05 -11.98 25.42
CA PRO A 154 -18.43 -12.45 24.08
C PRO A 154 -18.58 -11.32 23.05
N GLY A 155 -19.10 -10.16 23.48
CA GLY A 155 -19.25 -8.98 22.63
C GLY A 155 -17.89 -8.40 22.21
N ILE A 156 -16.94 -8.29 23.16
CA ILE A 156 -15.57 -7.87 22.86
C ILE A 156 -14.88 -8.85 21.92
N ARG A 157 -15.05 -10.16 22.13
CA ARG A 157 -14.51 -11.17 21.23
C ARG A 157 -15.01 -10.96 19.79
N GLY A 158 -16.31 -10.75 19.61
CA GLY A 158 -16.88 -10.46 18.30
C GLY A 158 -16.32 -9.19 17.65
N GLU A 159 -16.11 -8.11 18.41
CA GLU A 159 -15.49 -6.89 17.87
C GLU A 159 -13.99 -7.07 17.56
N THR A 160 -13.26 -7.89 18.32
CA THR A 160 -11.86 -8.22 18.01
C THR A 160 -11.72 -9.12 16.77
N GLU A 161 -12.65 -10.04 16.54
CA GLU A 161 -12.70 -10.86 15.33
C GLU A 161 -12.95 -9.99 14.09
N LYS A 162 -13.88 -9.03 14.17
CA LYS A 162 -14.10 -8.05 13.10
C LYS A 162 -12.88 -7.15 12.87
N LEU A 163 -12.19 -6.73 13.94
CA LEU A 163 -10.95 -5.97 13.82
C LEU A 163 -9.86 -6.76 13.11
N ALA A 164 -9.70 -8.04 13.43
CA ALA A 164 -8.75 -8.93 12.75
C ALA A 164 -9.09 -9.05 11.25
N ALA A 165 -10.37 -9.21 10.91
CA ALA A 165 -10.84 -9.26 9.53
C ALA A 165 -10.56 -7.95 8.77
N ASP A 166 -10.80 -6.79 9.39
CA ASP A 166 -10.51 -5.48 8.78
C ASP A 166 -9.01 -5.26 8.56
N LEU A 167 -8.15 -5.72 9.49
CA LEU A 167 -6.70 -5.67 9.33
C LEU A 167 -6.21 -6.58 8.20
N GLU A 168 -6.78 -7.78 8.08
CA GLU A 168 -6.51 -8.69 6.97
C GLU A 168 -6.94 -8.06 5.65
N ALA A 169 -8.13 -7.46 5.58
CA ALA A 169 -8.60 -6.74 4.41
C ALA A 169 -7.67 -5.58 4.04
N LEU A 170 -7.18 -4.80 5.01
CA LEU A 170 -6.21 -3.74 4.76
C LEU A 170 -4.89 -4.29 4.18
N SER A 171 -4.41 -5.42 4.72
CA SER A 171 -3.18 -6.05 4.22
C SER A 171 -3.32 -6.50 2.75
N LYS A 172 -4.47 -7.09 2.39
CA LYS A 172 -4.80 -7.51 1.02
C LYS A 172 -4.88 -6.30 0.08
N VAL A 173 -5.61 -5.25 0.46
CA VAL A 173 -5.72 -4.03 -0.35
C VAL A 173 -4.34 -3.39 -0.58
N ARG A 174 -3.45 -3.41 0.42
CA ARG A 174 -2.08 -2.90 0.24
C ARG A 174 -1.25 -3.75 -0.71
N GLN A 175 -1.38 -5.08 -0.64
CA GLN A 175 -0.71 -5.97 -1.57
C GLN A 175 -1.22 -5.76 -3.00
N ASP A 176 -2.54 -5.62 -3.17
CA ASP A 176 -3.16 -5.31 -4.46
C ASP A 176 -2.61 -3.97 -5.01
N ILE A 177 -2.55 -2.91 -4.18
CA ILE A 177 -1.97 -1.61 -4.58
C ILE A 177 -0.52 -1.76 -5.02
N ALA A 178 0.30 -2.51 -4.29
CA ALA A 178 1.70 -2.71 -4.65
C ALA A 178 1.83 -3.42 -6.00
N SER A 179 1.06 -4.49 -6.22
CA SER A 179 1.06 -5.23 -7.50
C SER A 179 0.55 -4.38 -8.68
N GLU A 180 -0.49 -3.57 -8.46
CA GLU A 180 -1.04 -2.70 -9.49
C GLU A 180 -0.07 -1.56 -9.83
N ARG A 181 0.67 -1.03 -8.84
CA ARG A 181 1.75 -0.05 -9.08
C ARG A 181 2.88 -0.63 -9.92
N GLU A 182 3.29 -1.86 -9.63
CA GLU A 182 4.31 -2.55 -10.43
C GLU A 182 3.85 -2.74 -11.89
N SER A 183 2.62 -3.19 -12.07
CA SER A 183 1.98 -3.30 -13.39
C SER A 183 1.95 -1.96 -14.12
N TYR A 184 1.50 -0.89 -13.45
CA TYR A 184 1.45 0.46 -13.98
C TYR A 184 2.81 0.94 -14.48
N VAL A 185 3.87 0.72 -13.71
CA VAL A 185 5.23 1.14 -14.04
C VAL A 185 5.77 0.36 -15.23
N LYS A 186 5.50 -0.95 -15.29
CA LYS A 186 5.88 -1.79 -16.43
C LYS A 186 5.18 -1.34 -17.71
N THR A 187 3.89 -1.01 -17.65
CA THR A 187 3.15 -0.47 -18.79
C THR A 187 3.71 0.88 -19.21
N MET A 188 4.01 1.78 -18.27
CA MET A 188 4.64 3.08 -18.56
C MET A 188 6.02 2.94 -19.20
N ALA A 189 6.88 2.05 -18.68
CA ALA A 189 8.17 1.74 -19.28
C ALA A 189 8.03 1.25 -20.72
N SER A 190 7.08 0.33 -20.96
CA SER A 190 6.77 -0.18 -22.30
C SER A 190 6.25 0.92 -23.24
N ALA A 191 5.46 1.87 -22.72
CA ALA A 191 4.95 3.01 -23.49
C ALA A 191 6.08 3.95 -23.93
N ILE A 192 7.04 4.22 -23.04
CA ILE A 192 8.22 5.03 -23.34
C ILE A 192 9.10 4.35 -24.41
N GLU A 193 9.33 3.03 -24.27
CA GLU A 193 10.08 2.25 -25.28
C GLU A 193 9.40 2.28 -26.65
N GLU A 194 8.07 2.15 -26.68
CA GLU A 194 7.32 2.19 -27.94
C GLU A 194 7.33 3.59 -28.57
N GLU A 195 7.27 4.65 -27.77
CA GLU A 195 7.41 6.03 -28.25
C GLU A 195 8.79 6.26 -28.89
N GLN A 196 9.87 5.83 -28.22
CA GLN A 196 11.22 5.88 -28.79
C GLN A 196 11.32 5.10 -30.11
N LYS A 197 10.82 3.86 -30.13
CA LYS A 197 10.80 3.03 -31.34
C LYS A 197 10.07 3.73 -32.49
N MET A 198 8.91 4.33 -32.21
CA MET A 198 8.16 5.06 -33.22
C MET A 198 8.93 6.26 -33.78
N THR A 199 9.62 7.03 -32.93
CA THR A 199 10.46 8.16 -33.40
C THR A 199 11.59 7.70 -34.31
N LEU A 200 12.24 6.59 -33.99
CA LEU A 200 13.30 6.00 -34.82
C LEU A 200 12.73 5.47 -36.15
N LEU A 201 11.58 4.80 -36.12
CA LEU A 201 10.89 4.32 -37.33
C LEU A 201 10.48 5.46 -38.26
N ALA A 202 9.97 6.57 -37.70
CA ALA A 202 9.61 7.75 -38.47
C ALA A 202 10.85 8.37 -39.15
N ALA A 203 11.95 8.51 -38.40
CA ALA A 203 13.20 9.04 -38.94
C ALA A 203 13.78 8.16 -40.06
N GLU A 204 13.72 6.82 -39.95
CA GLU A 204 14.18 5.92 -41.02
C GLU A 204 13.24 5.98 -42.25
N ASN A 205 11.92 6.07 -42.03
CA ASN A 205 10.95 6.24 -43.12
C ASN A 205 11.20 7.52 -43.92
N ASP A 206 11.44 8.64 -43.24
CA ASP A 206 11.72 9.93 -43.86
C ASP A 206 13.02 9.89 -44.67
N LYS A 207 14.10 9.32 -44.12
CA LYS A 207 15.37 9.12 -44.83
C LYS A 207 15.17 8.31 -46.10
N LEU A 208 14.39 7.23 -46.03
CA LEU A 208 14.14 6.35 -47.16
C LEU A 208 13.29 7.03 -48.24
N ASN A 209 12.29 7.83 -47.84
CA ASN A 209 11.49 8.63 -48.77
C ASN A 209 12.34 9.69 -49.48
N VAL A 210 13.26 10.37 -48.79
CA VAL A 210 14.17 11.34 -49.41
C VAL A 210 15.10 10.65 -50.43
N LYS A 211 15.69 9.50 -50.08
CA LYS A 211 16.52 8.72 -51.01
C LYS A 211 15.76 8.29 -52.26
N ASN A 212 14.53 7.78 -52.09
CA ASN A 212 13.71 7.37 -53.22
C ASN A 212 13.33 8.56 -54.12
N ARG A 213 13.06 9.74 -53.56
CA ARG A 213 12.78 10.95 -54.35
C ARG A 213 14.00 11.40 -55.15
N ALA A 214 15.18 11.38 -54.54
CA ALA A 214 16.44 11.75 -55.21
C ALA A 214 16.89 10.76 -56.30
N GLN A 215 16.37 9.53 -56.32
CA GLN A 215 16.62 8.55 -57.37
C GLN A 215 15.66 8.66 -58.56
N LEU A 216 14.55 9.38 -58.39
CA LEU A 216 13.51 9.57 -59.41
C LEU A 216 13.66 10.91 -60.17
N GLU A 217 14.52 11.81 -59.69
CA GLU A 217 14.95 13.06 -60.35
C GLU A 217 16.25 12.83 -61.14
#